data_AF-A0A2V8YZ10-F1
#
_entry.id   AF-A0A2V8YZ10-F1
#
_cell.length_a   1.000
_cell.length_b   1.000
_cell.length_c   1.000
_cell.angle_alpha   90.00
_cell.angle_beta   90.00
_cell.angle_gamma   90.00
#
_symmetry.space_group_name_H-M   'P 1'
#
loop_
_entity.id
_entity.type
_entity.pdbx_description
1 polymer ?
#
loop_
_entity_poly.entity_id
_entity_poly.type
_entity_poly.pdbx_seq_one_letter_code
_entity_poly.pdbx_strand_id
1 'polypeptide(L)'
;MDVCLVIKRRLEELGLEQKDLARASEVTESYISQLLARKKLPPAPDRTDIYEKMAKFLKLPSDRLAKLAEYQRREELKKGLAGPPAPMFAEIRELILRKCVAAKAKQVSAIFEKQPFGELERLVTQKLLDVVKTVVREELNSENWLHLMARLAGRSYEQMRVTLLEFLDTDVFSLSPENCVSFLDPLIESWDVDLTTFGMEIVLNRRVASGDPRRFAFVETGPGKLEQEPGFKEFLKDRSLSGTATTEEIELLKKLRFNGKRPTSLYYYRELQSLRDPLHFRAEDRPSVKNSVTKMSVNDA
;
A
#
# COMPACT_ATOMS: atom_id res chain seq x y z
N MET A 1 -28.60 -2.51 3.69
CA MET A 1 -28.79 -2.00 2.31
C MET A 1 -27.49 -2.24 1.56
N ASP A 2 -27.55 -2.71 0.31
CA ASP A 2 -26.36 -3.07 -0.48
C ASP A 2 -26.27 -2.25 -1.78
N VAL A 3 -25.10 -2.26 -2.44
CA VAL A 3 -24.85 -1.48 -3.67
C VAL A 3 -25.88 -1.79 -4.76
N CYS A 4 -26.20 -3.06 -4.96
CA CYS A 4 -27.16 -3.53 -5.97
C CYS A 4 -28.55 -2.92 -5.76
N LEU A 5 -29.09 -2.99 -4.55
CA LEU A 5 -30.42 -2.47 -4.24
C LEU A 5 -30.49 -0.96 -4.44
N VAL A 6 -29.44 -0.22 -4.10
CA VAL A 6 -29.39 1.23 -4.33
C VAL A 6 -29.44 1.55 -5.80
N ILE A 7 -28.65 0.85 -6.63
CA ILE A 7 -28.62 1.08 -8.07
C ILE A 7 -29.98 0.73 -8.69
N LYS A 8 -30.56 -0.44 -8.37
CA LYS A 8 -31.88 -0.84 -8.91
C LYS A 8 -32.97 0.19 -8.60
N ARG A 9 -33.05 0.61 -7.34
CA ARG A 9 -34.03 1.60 -6.90
C ARG A 9 -33.86 2.94 -7.62
N ARG A 10 -32.61 3.40 -7.82
CA ARG A 10 -32.35 4.67 -8.52
C ARG A 10 -32.63 4.60 -10.00
N LEU A 11 -32.35 3.47 -10.66
CA LEU A 11 -32.72 3.26 -12.06
C LEU A 11 -34.25 3.33 -12.21
N GLU A 12 -35.00 2.68 -11.33
CA GLU A 12 -36.47 2.71 -11.32
C GLU A 12 -37.02 4.12 -11.06
N GLU A 13 -36.54 4.81 -10.02
CA GLU A 13 -36.95 6.18 -9.67
C GLU A 13 -36.67 7.20 -10.79
N LEU A 14 -35.65 6.96 -11.61
CA LEU A 14 -35.25 7.85 -12.70
C LEU A 14 -35.79 7.40 -14.07
N GLY A 15 -36.46 6.25 -14.16
CA GLY A 15 -36.93 5.67 -15.43
C GLY A 15 -35.79 5.32 -16.39
N LEU A 16 -34.64 4.88 -15.86
CA LEU A 16 -33.43 4.57 -16.62
C LEU A 16 -33.22 3.06 -16.76
N GLU A 17 -32.61 2.64 -17.86
CA GLU A 17 -32.28 1.23 -18.08
C GLU A 17 -30.83 0.89 -17.69
N GLN A 18 -30.56 -0.41 -17.52
CA GLN A 18 -29.21 -0.91 -17.19
C GLN A 18 -28.20 -0.58 -18.30
N LYS A 19 -28.63 -0.62 -19.57
CA LYS A 19 -27.81 -0.25 -20.74
C LYS A 19 -27.33 1.20 -20.68
N ASP A 20 -28.13 2.10 -20.11
CA ASP A 20 -27.79 3.52 -20.00
C ASP A 20 -26.72 3.73 -18.93
N LEU A 21 -26.86 3.04 -17.79
CA LEU A 21 -25.85 3.04 -16.74
C LEU A 21 -24.54 2.42 -17.21
N ALA A 22 -24.60 1.35 -18.01
CA ALA A 22 -23.44 0.70 -18.60
C ALA A 22 -22.68 1.67 -19.51
N ARG A 23 -23.40 2.36 -20.41
CA ARG A 23 -22.83 3.40 -21.28
C ARG A 23 -22.23 4.55 -20.47
N ALA A 24 -22.94 5.06 -19.46
CA ALA A 24 -22.48 6.17 -18.63
C ALA A 24 -21.26 5.83 -17.77
N SER A 25 -21.11 4.56 -17.41
CA SER A 25 -19.97 4.06 -16.63
C SER A 25 -18.86 3.51 -17.52
N GLU A 26 -19.03 3.55 -18.84
CA GLU A 26 -18.11 2.99 -19.84
C GLU A 26 -17.76 1.51 -19.57
N VAL A 27 -18.78 0.71 -19.28
CA VAL A 27 -18.67 -0.73 -19.07
C VAL A 27 -19.69 -1.46 -19.93
N THR A 28 -19.54 -2.78 -20.06
CA THR A 28 -20.52 -3.59 -20.79
C THR A 28 -21.84 -3.71 -20.01
N GLU A 29 -22.96 -3.86 -20.72
CA GLU A 29 -24.26 -4.10 -20.07
C GLU A 29 -24.24 -5.38 -19.22
N SER A 30 -23.53 -6.41 -19.69
CA SER A 30 -23.33 -7.66 -18.94
C SER A 30 -22.66 -7.42 -17.58
N TYR A 31 -21.66 -6.53 -17.51
CA TYR A 31 -21.01 -6.18 -16.25
C TYR A 31 -22.01 -5.59 -15.24
N ILE A 32 -22.84 -4.64 -15.68
CA ILE A 32 -23.89 -4.04 -14.82
C ILE A 32 -24.91 -5.11 -14.42
N SER A 33 -25.36 -5.95 -15.35
CA SER A 33 -26.30 -7.04 -15.08
C SER A 33 -25.76 -8.01 -14.02
N GLN A 34 -24.48 -8.41 -14.12
CA GLN A 34 -23.82 -9.29 -13.15
C GLN A 34 -23.71 -8.65 -11.75
N LEU A 35 -23.38 -7.35 -11.70
CA LEU A 35 -23.34 -6.57 -10.45
C LEU A 35 -24.74 -6.52 -9.80
N LEU A 36 -25.78 -6.28 -10.59
CA LEU A 36 -27.17 -6.22 -10.12
C LEU A 36 -27.77 -7.59 -9.79
N ALA A 37 -27.24 -8.66 -10.37
CA ALA A 37 -27.60 -10.03 -10.03
C ALA A 37 -26.85 -10.57 -8.80
N ARG A 38 -25.93 -9.78 -8.20
CA ARG A 38 -25.01 -10.23 -7.14
C ARG A 38 -24.15 -11.43 -7.53
N LYS A 39 -24.01 -11.70 -8.83
CA LYS A 39 -23.07 -12.72 -9.35
C LYS A 39 -21.62 -12.25 -9.19
N LYS A 40 -21.43 -10.95 -9.00
CA LYS A 40 -20.13 -10.30 -8.86
C LYS A 40 -20.13 -9.35 -7.67
N LEU A 41 -18.99 -9.29 -6.98
CA LEU A 41 -18.78 -8.32 -5.92
C LEU A 41 -18.78 -6.89 -6.49
N PRO A 42 -19.28 -5.91 -5.71
CA PRO A 42 -19.12 -4.50 -6.08
C PRO A 42 -17.64 -4.15 -6.21
N PRO A 43 -17.25 -3.17 -7.05
CA PRO A 43 -15.86 -2.69 -7.18
C PRO A 43 -15.18 -2.38 -5.83
N ALA A 44 -13.85 -2.33 -5.80
CA ALA A 44 -13.14 -1.96 -4.57
C ALA A 44 -13.54 -0.53 -4.14
N PRO A 45 -13.68 -0.21 -2.85
CA PRO A 45 -14.28 1.05 -2.41
C PRO A 45 -13.51 2.30 -2.85
N ASP A 46 -12.21 2.17 -3.06
CA ASP A 46 -11.29 3.19 -3.54
C ASP A 46 -11.39 3.47 -5.05
N ARG A 47 -12.25 2.74 -5.78
CA ARG A 47 -12.45 2.83 -7.24
C ARG A 47 -13.27 4.05 -7.65
N THR A 48 -12.66 5.23 -7.55
CA THR A 48 -13.28 6.50 -7.98
C THR A 48 -13.62 6.49 -9.47
N ASP A 49 -12.80 5.83 -10.29
CA ASP A 49 -12.94 5.74 -11.75
C ASP A 49 -14.30 5.19 -12.22
N ILE A 50 -14.91 4.30 -11.44
CA ILE A 50 -16.24 3.73 -11.73
C ILE A 50 -17.32 4.35 -10.83
N TYR A 51 -17.05 4.53 -9.54
CA TYR A 51 -18.07 5.02 -8.61
C TYR A 51 -18.48 6.46 -8.89
N GLU A 52 -17.55 7.32 -9.32
CA GLU A 52 -17.89 8.70 -9.69
C GLU A 52 -18.81 8.72 -10.91
N LYS A 53 -18.54 7.90 -11.93
CA LYS A 53 -19.38 7.80 -13.14
C LYS A 53 -20.78 7.30 -12.82
N MET A 54 -20.87 6.18 -12.08
CA MET A 54 -22.14 5.61 -11.64
C MET A 54 -22.94 6.59 -10.76
N ALA A 55 -22.29 7.20 -9.76
CA ALA A 55 -22.96 8.12 -8.84
C ALA A 55 -23.46 9.38 -9.55
N LYS A 56 -22.65 9.95 -10.46
CA LYS A 56 -23.05 11.09 -11.29
C LYS A 56 -24.29 10.77 -12.12
N PHE A 57 -24.31 9.61 -12.79
CA PHE A 57 -25.43 9.19 -13.61
C PHE A 57 -26.71 8.93 -12.79
N LEU A 58 -26.58 8.29 -11.62
CA LEU A 58 -27.70 7.97 -10.72
C LEU A 58 -28.13 9.14 -9.82
N LYS A 59 -27.50 10.31 -9.96
CA LYS A 59 -27.70 11.50 -9.12
C LYS A 59 -27.59 11.16 -7.62
N LEU A 60 -26.51 10.48 -7.26
CA LEU A 60 -26.17 10.09 -5.89
C LEU A 60 -24.91 10.86 -5.43
N PRO A 61 -24.69 11.00 -4.10
CA PRO A 61 -23.39 11.39 -3.58
C PRO A 61 -22.31 10.41 -4.05
N SER A 62 -21.14 10.93 -4.46
CA SER A 62 -20.05 10.15 -5.05
C SER A 62 -19.52 9.04 -4.14
N ASP A 63 -19.56 9.26 -2.83
CA ASP A 63 -19.06 8.34 -1.81
C ASP A 63 -20.09 7.27 -1.39
N ARG A 64 -21.37 7.43 -1.72
CA ARG A 64 -22.44 6.56 -1.22
C ARG A 64 -22.28 5.11 -1.66
N LEU A 65 -21.96 4.88 -2.94
CA LEU A 65 -21.77 3.54 -3.48
C LEU A 65 -20.49 2.89 -2.94
N ALA A 66 -19.40 3.66 -2.84
CA ALA A 66 -18.12 3.22 -2.29
C ALA A 66 -18.26 2.75 -0.83
N LYS A 67 -18.93 3.53 0.03
CA LYS A 67 -19.18 3.17 1.45
C LYS A 67 -19.96 1.86 1.59
N LEU A 68 -20.96 1.63 0.76
CA LEU A 68 -21.73 0.38 0.76
C LEU A 68 -20.89 -0.80 0.27
N ALA A 69 -20.04 -0.57 -0.73
CA ALA A 69 -19.12 -1.59 -1.23
C ALA A 69 -18.10 -2.02 -0.17
N GLU A 70 -17.59 -1.08 0.63
CA GLU A 70 -16.68 -1.37 1.74
C GLU A 70 -17.29 -2.34 2.73
N TYR A 71 -18.54 -2.07 3.14
CA TYR A 71 -19.27 -2.97 4.04
C TYR A 71 -19.45 -4.36 3.42
N GLN A 72 -19.90 -4.44 2.17
CA GLN A 72 -20.12 -5.72 1.50
C GLN A 72 -18.83 -6.54 1.33
N ARG A 73 -17.73 -5.91 0.90
CA ARG A 73 -16.44 -6.60 0.75
C ARG A 73 -15.86 -7.04 2.08
N ARG A 74 -16.00 -6.24 3.14
CA ARG A 74 -15.55 -6.62 4.49
C ARG A 74 -16.32 -7.84 5.00
N GLU A 75 -17.64 -7.91 4.76
CA GLU A 75 -18.44 -9.07 5.12
C GLU A 75 -18.05 -10.31 4.30
N GLU A 76 -17.68 -10.16 3.03
CA GLU A 76 -17.24 -11.30 2.22
C GLU A 76 -15.85 -11.81 2.64
N LEU A 77 -14.92 -10.90 2.97
CA LEU A 77 -13.62 -11.26 3.52
C LEU A 77 -13.76 -12.05 4.83
N LYS A 78 -14.68 -11.68 5.72
CA LYS A 78 -14.95 -12.43 6.95
C LYS A 78 -15.41 -13.87 6.69
N LYS A 79 -16.10 -14.14 5.57
CA LYS A 79 -16.52 -15.50 5.19
C LYS A 79 -15.37 -16.32 4.60
N GLY A 80 -14.42 -15.68 3.91
CA GLY A 80 -13.32 -16.33 3.19
C GLY A 80 -12.11 -16.74 4.04
N LEU A 81 -12.00 -16.26 5.28
CA LEU A 81 -10.84 -16.54 6.16
C LEU A 81 -10.86 -17.93 6.83
N ALA A 82 -11.78 -18.81 6.45
CA ALA A 82 -12.02 -20.09 7.12
C ALA A 82 -11.10 -21.26 6.66
N GLY A 83 -10.13 -21.03 5.77
CA GLY A 83 -9.28 -22.10 5.26
C GLY A 83 -7.85 -21.69 4.91
N PRO A 84 -6.91 -22.66 4.83
CA PRO A 84 -5.57 -22.42 4.32
C PRO A 84 -5.64 -21.93 2.86
N PRO A 85 -4.76 -20.99 2.45
CA PRO A 85 -4.78 -20.44 1.11
C PRO A 85 -4.49 -21.54 0.08
N ALA A 86 -5.33 -21.61 -0.96
CA ALA A 86 -5.11 -22.54 -2.07
C ALA A 86 -3.77 -22.24 -2.76
N PRO A 87 -3.05 -23.26 -3.25
CA PRO A 87 -1.82 -23.05 -4.01
C PRO A 87 -2.11 -22.24 -5.28
N MET A 88 -1.14 -21.42 -5.69
CA MET A 88 -1.19 -20.66 -6.93
C MET A 88 -1.28 -21.58 -8.16
N PHE A 89 -2.02 -21.13 -9.18
CA PHE A 89 -2.08 -21.78 -10.49
C PHE A 89 -0.69 -21.95 -11.11
N ALA A 90 -0.41 -23.13 -11.68
CA ALA A 90 0.91 -23.46 -12.21
C ALA A 90 1.33 -22.51 -13.35
N GLU A 91 0.37 -22.09 -14.16
CA GLU A 91 0.54 -21.17 -15.29
C GLU A 91 1.00 -19.78 -14.83
N ILE A 92 0.50 -19.33 -13.67
CA ILE A 92 0.90 -18.04 -13.08
C ILE A 92 2.36 -18.15 -12.60
N ARG A 93 2.70 -19.23 -11.91
CA ARG A 93 4.08 -19.49 -11.46
C ARG A 93 5.05 -19.55 -12.63
N GLU A 94 4.69 -20.28 -13.68
CA GLU A 94 5.51 -20.41 -14.89
C GLU A 94 5.78 -19.05 -15.53
N LEU A 95 4.75 -18.19 -15.66
CA LEU A 95 4.90 -16.84 -16.17
C LEU A 95 5.81 -15.98 -15.29
N ILE A 96 5.64 -16.03 -13.98
CA ILE A 96 6.48 -15.30 -13.02
C ILE A 96 7.94 -15.74 -13.15
N LEU A 97 8.21 -17.05 -13.19
CA LEU A 97 9.56 -17.60 -13.34
C LEU A 97 10.18 -17.25 -14.70
N ARG A 98 9.39 -17.29 -15.78
CA ARG A 98 9.84 -16.90 -17.12
C ARG A 98 10.28 -15.44 -17.21
N LYS A 99 9.65 -14.55 -16.43
CA LYS A 99 10.02 -13.12 -16.36
C LYS A 99 11.16 -12.83 -15.39
N CYS A 100 11.59 -13.82 -14.58
CA CYS A 100 12.71 -13.67 -13.67
C CYS A 100 14.05 -13.64 -14.46
N VAL A 101 14.99 -12.80 -14.04
CA VAL A 101 16.32 -12.78 -14.65
C VAL A 101 16.99 -14.16 -14.56
N ALA A 102 17.54 -14.63 -15.67
CA ALA A 102 18.05 -15.99 -15.83
C ALA A 102 19.07 -16.43 -14.76
N ALA A 103 19.86 -15.48 -14.24
CA ALA A 103 20.84 -15.73 -13.18
C ALA A 103 20.21 -16.20 -11.86
N LYS A 104 18.98 -15.75 -11.55
CA LYS A 104 18.27 -16.07 -10.31
C LYS A 104 17.13 -17.07 -10.50
N ALA A 105 16.61 -17.23 -11.72
CA ALA A 105 15.46 -18.08 -12.03
C ALA A 105 15.55 -19.51 -11.43
N LYS A 106 16.71 -20.18 -11.54
CA LYS A 106 16.90 -21.54 -10.96
C LYS A 106 16.80 -21.57 -9.44
N GLN A 107 17.37 -20.57 -8.76
CA GLN A 107 17.34 -20.47 -7.29
C GLN A 107 15.92 -20.19 -6.81
N VAL A 108 15.22 -19.27 -7.47
CA VAL A 108 13.82 -18.93 -7.18
C VAL A 108 12.91 -20.13 -7.43
N SER A 109 13.05 -20.85 -8.55
CA SER A 109 12.27 -22.06 -8.85
C SER A 109 12.40 -23.10 -7.74
N ALA A 110 13.63 -23.37 -7.29
CA ALA A 110 13.87 -24.32 -6.21
C ALA A 110 13.22 -23.90 -4.87
N ILE A 111 13.06 -22.59 -4.61
CA ILE A 111 12.34 -22.09 -3.44
C ILE A 111 10.82 -22.31 -3.61
N PHE A 112 10.27 -21.99 -4.78
CA PHE A 112 8.83 -22.16 -5.07
C PHE A 112 8.41 -23.63 -5.04
N GLU A 113 9.26 -24.54 -5.52
CA GLU A 113 9.00 -25.99 -5.47
C GLU A 113 9.00 -26.54 -4.04
N LYS A 114 9.90 -26.02 -3.17
CA LYS A 114 9.96 -26.43 -1.75
C LYS A 114 8.77 -25.92 -0.94
N GLN A 115 8.31 -24.71 -1.24
CA GLN A 115 7.19 -24.10 -0.54
C GLN A 115 6.20 -23.50 -1.57
N PRO A 116 5.32 -24.33 -2.16
CA PRO A 116 4.31 -23.86 -3.09
C PRO A 116 3.44 -22.80 -2.42
N PHE A 117 3.31 -21.65 -3.08
CA PHE A 117 2.62 -20.48 -2.58
C PHE A 117 3.12 -19.98 -1.21
N GLY A 118 4.43 -20.12 -1.00
CA GLY A 118 5.15 -19.63 0.17
C GLY A 118 5.23 -18.11 0.26
N GLU A 119 5.99 -17.62 1.23
CA GLU A 119 6.14 -16.18 1.48
C GLU A 119 6.79 -15.43 0.32
N LEU A 120 7.87 -16.00 -0.24
CA LEU A 120 8.56 -15.38 -1.38
C LEU A 120 7.67 -15.32 -2.63
N GLU A 121 6.97 -16.41 -2.95
CA GLU A 121 6.07 -16.45 -4.12
C GLU A 121 4.93 -15.44 -3.98
N ARG A 122 4.35 -15.31 -2.78
CA ARG A 122 3.32 -14.31 -2.48
C ARG A 122 3.87 -12.89 -2.56
N LEU A 123 5.07 -12.64 -2.02
CA LEU A 123 5.70 -11.33 -2.06
C LEU A 123 6.00 -10.89 -3.50
N VAL A 124 6.64 -11.75 -4.29
CA VAL A 124 6.96 -11.47 -5.70
C VAL A 124 5.68 -11.20 -6.47
N THR A 125 4.68 -12.08 -6.35
CA THR A 125 3.39 -11.89 -7.03
C THR A 125 2.72 -10.58 -6.63
N GLN A 126 2.70 -10.26 -5.34
CA GLN A 126 2.11 -9.01 -4.83
C GLN A 126 2.81 -7.80 -5.45
N LYS A 127 4.15 -7.77 -5.47
CA LYS A 127 4.91 -6.62 -5.99
C LYS A 127 4.74 -6.46 -7.50
N LEU A 128 4.74 -7.55 -8.25
CA LEU A 128 4.42 -7.51 -9.69
C LEU A 128 3.01 -6.97 -9.91
N LEU A 129 2.03 -7.46 -9.15
CA LEU A 129 0.65 -7.02 -9.23
C LEU A 129 0.50 -5.53 -8.89
N ASP A 130 1.15 -5.04 -7.83
CA ASP A 130 1.12 -3.64 -7.40
C ASP A 130 1.68 -2.69 -8.47
N VAL A 131 2.82 -3.06 -9.07
CA VAL A 131 3.44 -2.28 -10.15
C VAL A 131 2.52 -2.23 -11.36
N VAL A 132 2.01 -3.39 -11.80
CA VAL A 132 1.11 -3.46 -12.96
C VAL A 132 -0.18 -2.67 -12.70
N LYS A 133 -0.79 -2.79 -11.51
CA LYS A 133 -1.95 -1.99 -11.13
C LYS A 133 -1.68 -0.50 -11.10
N THR A 134 -0.46 -0.08 -10.76
CA THR A 134 -0.09 1.34 -10.79
C THR A 134 -0.12 1.86 -12.21
N VAL A 135 0.54 1.17 -13.14
CA VAL A 135 0.50 1.50 -14.58
C VAL A 135 -0.94 1.53 -15.09
N VAL A 136 -1.72 0.51 -14.75
CA VAL A 136 -3.12 0.40 -15.15
C VAL A 136 -3.96 1.59 -14.66
N ARG A 137 -3.74 2.09 -13.44
CA ARG A 137 -4.43 3.28 -12.92
C ARG A 137 -3.99 4.55 -13.63
N GLU A 138 -2.69 4.70 -13.90
CA GLU A 138 -2.12 5.85 -14.62
C GLU A 138 -2.68 5.94 -16.05
N GLU A 139 -2.85 4.80 -16.72
CA GLU A 139 -3.30 4.71 -18.12
C GLU A 139 -4.82 4.52 -18.29
N LEU A 140 -5.60 4.44 -17.20
CA LEU A 140 -7.02 4.10 -17.24
C LEU A 140 -7.89 5.07 -18.06
N ASN A 141 -7.44 6.32 -18.20
CA ASN A 141 -8.12 7.37 -18.98
C ASN A 141 -7.49 7.58 -20.37
N SER A 142 -6.47 6.79 -20.73
CA SER A 142 -5.78 6.87 -22.02
C SER A 142 -6.47 5.97 -23.04
N GLU A 143 -7.29 6.55 -23.93
CA GLU A 143 -7.99 5.80 -24.99
C GLU A 143 -7.01 5.04 -25.90
N ASN A 144 -5.89 5.69 -26.26
CA ASN A 144 -4.86 5.09 -27.10
C ASN A 144 -4.26 3.82 -26.44
N TRP A 145 -3.96 3.90 -25.15
CA TRP A 145 -3.41 2.77 -24.41
C TRP A 145 -4.43 1.64 -24.25
N LEU A 146 -5.69 1.97 -23.96
CA LEU A 146 -6.78 0.99 -23.90
C LEU A 146 -6.98 0.28 -25.23
N HIS A 147 -6.94 0.99 -26.36
CA HIS A 147 -7.01 0.37 -27.69
C HIS A 147 -5.82 -0.52 -28.00
N LEU A 148 -4.60 -0.14 -27.57
CA LEU A 148 -3.41 -0.98 -27.69
C LEU A 148 -3.59 -2.28 -26.90
N MET A 149 -3.97 -2.19 -25.63
CA MET A 149 -4.21 -3.36 -24.78
C MET A 149 -5.33 -4.24 -25.34
N ALA A 150 -6.43 -3.64 -25.79
CA ALA A 150 -7.54 -4.35 -26.42
C ALA A 150 -7.07 -5.17 -27.64
N ARG A 151 -6.23 -4.57 -28.50
CA ARG A 151 -5.64 -5.28 -29.65
C ARG A 151 -4.72 -6.42 -29.22
N LEU A 152 -3.86 -6.19 -28.22
CA LEU A 152 -2.95 -7.22 -27.70
C LEU A 152 -3.70 -8.42 -27.12
N ALA A 153 -4.83 -8.17 -26.45
CA ALA A 153 -5.66 -9.22 -25.86
C ALA A 153 -6.73 -9.79 -26.83
N GLY A 154 -6.83 -9.26 -28.06
CA GLY A 154 -7.89 -9.65 -29.01
C GLY A 154 -9.32 -9.34 -28.54
N ARG A 155 -9.51 -8.26 -27.77
CA ARG A 155 -10.79 -7.86 -27.16
C ARG A 155 -11.31 -6.54 -27.75
N SER A 156 -12.61 -6.26 -27.56
CA SER A 156 -13.14 -4.91 -27.83
C SER A 156 -12.65 -3.90 -26.80
N TYR A 157 -12.80 -2.61 -27.09
CA TYR A 157 -12.46 -1.53 -26.17
C TYR A 157 -13.23 -1.65 -24.84
N GLU A 158 -14.55 -1.85 -24.89
CA GLU A 158 -15.42 -1.96 -23.71
C GLU A 158 -15.12 -3.23 -22.92
N GLN A 159 -14.83 -4.34 -23.60
CA GLN A 159 -14.42 -5.58 -22.97
C GLN A 159 -13.09 -5.40 -22.24
N MET A 160 -12.09 -4.79 -22.89
CA MET A 160 -10.79 -4.50 -22.28
C MET A 160 -10.94 -3.60 -21.06
N ARG A 161 -11.75 -2.54 -21.17
CA ARG A 161 -12.03 -1.64 -20.05
C ARG A 161 -12.62 -2.40 -18.86
N VAL A 162 -13.62 -3.26 -19.09
CA VAL A 162 -14.19 -4.12 -18.04
C VAL A 162 -13.15 -5.06 -17.43
N THR A 163 -12.35 -5.76 -18.25
CA THR A 163 -11.32 -6.68 -17.77
C THR A 163 -10.25 -5.97 -16.95
N LEU A 164 -9.90 -4.75 -17.32
CA LEU A 164 -8.98 -3.90 -16.57
C LEU A 164 -9.59 -3.48 -15.21
N LEU A 165 -10.86 -3.05 -15.20
CA LEU A 165 -11.55 -2.71 -13.95
C LEU A 165 -11.64 -3.94 -13.02
N GLU A 166 -11.83 -5.14 -13.55
CA GLU A 166 -11.80 -6.38 -12.79
C GLU A 166 -10.42 -6.68 -12.21
N PHE A 167 -9.39 -6.50 -13.03
CA PHE A 167 -8.01 -6.72 -12.64
C PHE A 167 -7.57 -5.80 -11.48
N LEU A 168 -7.99 -4.54 -11.48
CA LEU A 168 -7.69 -3.59 -10.40
C LEU A 168 -8.19 -4.07 -9.02
N ASP A 169 -9.26 -4.86 -9.00
CA ASP A 169 -9.85 -5.41 -7.79
C ASP A 169 -9.26 -6.76 -7.35
N THR A 170 -8.44 -7.38 -8.21
CA THR A 170 -7.85 -8.71 -7.99
C THR A 170 -6.70 -8.65 -6.98
N ASP A 171 -6.56 -9.65 -6.12
CA ASP A 171 -5.41 -9.80 -5.21
C ASP A 171 -4.61 -11.06 -5.53
N VAL A 172 -3.55 -11.33 -4.75
CA VAL A 172 -2.69 -12.51 -4.95
C VAL A 172 -3.45 -13.84 -4.80
N PHE A 173 -4.60 -13.85 -4.11
CA PHE A 173 -5.42 -15.04 -3.89
C PHE A 173 -6.52 -15.24 -4.94
N SER A 174 -6.90 -14.18 -5.64
CA SER A 174 -7.92 -14.16 -6.68
C SER A 174 -7.37 -13.99 -8.09
N LEU A 175 -6.03 -13.91 -8.21
CA LEU A 175 -5.33 -13.78 -9.49
C LEU A 175 -5.57 -15.01 -10.38
N SER A 176 -6.06 -14.77 -11.60
CA SER A 176 -6.31 -15.80 -12.60
C SER A 176 -5.18 -15.87 -13.64
N PRO A 177 -5.03 -17.02 -14.35
CA PRO A 177 -4.11 -17.11 -15.49
C PRO A 177 -4.42 -16.07 -16.58
N GLU A 178 -5.70 -15.82 -16.84
CA GLU A 178 -6.14 -14.82 -17.83
C GLU A 178 -5.67 -13.40 -17.49
N ASN A 179 -5.71 -13.02 -16.20
CA ASN A 179 -5.19 -11.74 -15.74
C ASN A 179 -3.68 -11.64 -15.96
N CYS A 180 -2.95 -12.75 -15.83
CA CYS A 180 -1.51 -12.77 -16.05
C CYS A 180 -1.17 -12.60 -17.53
N VAL A 181 -1.87 -13.32 -18.41
CA VAL A 181 -1.71 -13.19 -19.87
C VAL A 181 -2.10 -11.80 -20.36
N SER A 182 -3.19 -11.24 -19.84
CA SER A 182 -3.72 -9.94 -20.29
C SER A 182 -2.93 -8.74 -19.77
N PHE A 183 -2.31 -8.83 -18.59
CA PHE A 183 -1.68 -7.67 -17.93
C PHE A 183 -0.24 -7.91 -17.52
N LEU A 184 0.07 -8.95 -16.74
CA LEU A 184 1.43 -9.15 -16.24
C LEU A 184 2.42 -9.43 -17.37
N ASP A 185 2.09 -10.34 -18.29
CA ASP A 185 2.97 -10.71 -19.41
C ASP A 185 3.29 -9.54 -20.36
N PRO A 186 2.31 -8.74 -20.83
CA PRO A 186 2.60 -7.63 -21.72
C PRO A 186 3.28 -6.45 -21.02
N LEU A 187 3.01 -6.21 -19.73
CA LEU A 187 3.49 -5.01 -19.03
C LEU A 187 4.84 -5.20 -18.33
N ILE A 188 5.18 -6.41 -17.90
CA ILE A 188 6.45 -6.71 -17.25
C ILE A 188 7.42 -7.26 -18.31
N GLU A 189 8.56 -6.59 -18.50
CA GLU A 189 9.65 -7.09 -19.32
C GLU A 189 10.42 -8.16 -18.54
N SER A 190 10.88 -7.81 -17.34
CA SER A 190 11.61 -8.71 -16.45
C SER A 190 11.55 -8.24 -15.00
N TRP A 191 11.96 -9.11 -14.09
CA TRP A 191 12.17 -8.75 -12.68
C TRP A 191 13.33 -9.53 -12.07
N ASP A 192 13.94 -8.96 -11.03
CA ASP A 192 15.02 -9.57 -10.26
C ASP A 192 14.77 -9.44 -8.75
N VAL A 193 15.37 -10.32 -7.97
CA VAL A 193 15.37 -10.28 -6.51
C VAL A 193 16.74 -10.65 -5.94
N ASP A 194 17.22 -9.81 -5.04
CA ASP A 194 18.33 -10.14 -4.17
C ASP A 194 17.80 -10.95 -2.98
N LEU A 195 18.04 -12.26 -2.98
CA LEU A 195 17.60 -13.17 -1.91
C LEU A 195 18.28 -12.92 -0.55
N THR A 196 19.31 -12.07 -0.48
CA THR A 196 19.97 -11.68 0.77
C THR A 196 19.33 -10.42 1.37
N THR A 197 19.05 -9.41 0.56
CA THR A 197 18.46 -8.13 1.02
C THR A 197 16.95 -8.03 0.82
N PHE A 198 16.35 -8.99 0.11
CA PHE A 198 14.99 -8.94 -0.41
C PHE A 198 14.71 -7.74 -1.34
N GLY A 199 15.75 -7.04 -1.79
CA GLY A 199 15.62 -5.99 -2.79
C GLY A 199 15.07 -6.57 -4.10
N MET A 200 14.07 -5.93 -4.68
CA MET A 200 13.42 -6.38 -5.91
C MET A 200 13.45 -5.26 -6.94
N GLU A 201 13.76 -5.61 -8.19
CA GLU A 201 13.71 -4.69 -9.31
C GLU A 201 12.72 -5.22 -10.34
N ILE A 202 11.83 -4.36 -10.83
CA ILE A 202 10.83 -4.69 -11.84
C ILE A 202 11.00 -3.74 -13.02
N VAL A 203 11.24 -4.32 -14.19
CA VAL A 203 11.40 -3.60 -15.46
C VAL A 203 10.11 -3.69 -16.25
N LEU A 204 9.53 -2.54 -16.59
CA LEU A 204 8.34 -2.46 -17.42
C LEU A 204 8.69 -2.57 -18.91
N ASN A 205 7.79 -3.17 -19.67
CA ASN A 205 7.90 -3.24 -21.12
C ASN A 205 7.62 -1.87 -21.74
N ARG A 206 8.68 -1.21 -22.22
CA ARG A 206 8.66 0.14 -22.81
C ARG A 206 7.72 0.30 -24.00
N ARG A 207 7.31 -0.79 -24.65
CA ARG A 207 6.37 -0.76 -25.78
C ARG A 207 4.92 -0.53 -25.34
N VAL A 208 4.60 -0.86 -24.09
CA VAL A 208 3.24 -0.84 -23.56
C VAL A 208 3.13 0.11 -22.37
N ALA A 209 4.17 0.27 -21.57
CA ALA A 209 4.20 1.19 -20.44
C ALA A 209 5.48 2.03 -20.46
N SER A 210 5.35 3.35 -20.38
CA SER A 210 6.49 4.25 -20.24
C SER A 210 6.83 4.39 -18.77
N GLY A 211 8.05 4.05 -18.37
CA GLY A 211 8.49 4.22 -16.99
C GLY A 211 9.89 3.69 -16.73
N ASP A 212 10.57 4.30 -15.77
CA ASP A 212 11.83 3.79 -15.24
C ASP A 212 11.60 2.49 -14.45
N PRO A 213 12.63 1.61 -14.35
CA PRO A 213 12.57 0.43 -13.50
C PRO A 213 12.11 0.77 -12.07
N ARG A 214 11.18 -0.03 -11.53
CA ARG A 214 10.69 0.13 -10.16
C ARG A 214 11.57 -0.72 -9.23
N ARG A 215 12.31 -0.06 -8.34
CA ARG A 215 13.14 -0.73 -7.33
C ARG A 215 12.49 -0.68 -5.95
N PHE A 216 12.34 -1.83 -5.34
CA PHE A 216 11.89 -2.04 -3.97
C PHE A 216 13.07 -2.50 -3.13
N ALA A 217 13.23 -1.94 -1.94
CA ALA A 217 14.24 -2.36 -1.00
C ALA A 217 13.64 -2.41 0.40
N PHE A 218 13.99 -3.45 1.16
CA PHE A 218 13.63 -3.58 2.56
C PHE A 218 14.77 -3.01 3.39
N VAL A 219 14.69 -1.71 3.67
CA VAL A 219 15.66 -1.02 4.52
C VAL A 219 15.02 -0.83 5.88
N GLU A 220 15.59 -1.46 6.91
CA GLU A 220 15.27 -1.10 8.28
C GLU A 220 15.71 0.35 8.48
N THR A 221 14.75 1.26 8.42
CA THR A 221 15.00 2.66 8.72
C THR A 221 15.01 2.76 10.25
N GLY A 222 16.15 2.46 10.87
CA GLY A 222 16.45 2.94 12.22
C GLY A 222 16.21 4.46 12.26
N PRO A 223 15.93 5.09 13.43
CA PRO A 223 15.43 6.46 13.51
C PRO A 223 16.24 7.37 12.59
N GLY A 224 15.64 7.69 11.44
CA GLY A 224 16.40 8.12 10.25
C GLY A 224 17.27 9.30 10.59
N LYS A 225 18.52 9.29 10.08
CA LYS A 225 19.53 10.33 10.24
C LYS A 225 18.84 11.69 10.17
N LEU A 226 18.59 12.28 11.34
CA LEU A 226 17.82 13.50 11.48
C LEU A 226 18.59 14.58 10.72
N GLU A 227 18.08 15.01 9.57
CA GLU A 227 18.53 16.28 9.02
C GLU A 227 18.25 17.32 10.09
N GLN A 228 19.33 17.84 10.66
CA GLN A 228 19.26 18.67 11.84
C GLN A 228 18.59 20.00 11.46
N GLU A 229 17.41 20.25 12.04
CA GLU A 229 16.61 21.45 11.77
C GLU A 229 17.43 22.74 11.93
N PRO A 230 17.33 23.73 11.02
CA PRO A 230 18.09 24.97 11.11
C PRO A 230 17.90 25.71 12.45
N GLY A 231 16.66 25.78 12.95
CA GLY A 231 16.36 26.40 14.25
C GLY A 231 17.01 25.67 15.44
N PHE A 232 17.21 24.35 15.34
CA PHE A 232 17.94 23.60 16.35
C PHE A 232 19.44 23.91 16.31
N LYS A 233 20.02 24.09 15.13
CA LYS A 233 21.42 24.53 14.98
C LYS A 233 21.63 25.94 15.55
N GLU A 234 20.67 26.84 15.35
CA GLU A 234 20.70 28.19 15.92
C GLU A 234 20.61 28.16 17.44
N PHE A 235 19.70 27.36 17.99
CA PHE A 235 19.59 27.13 19.43
C PHE A 235 20.90 26.64 20.06
N LEU A 236 21.58 25.67 19.44
CA LEU A 236 22.86 25.15 19.94
C LEU A 236 24.02 26.16 19.84
N LYS A 237 23.96 27.11 18.90
CA LYS A 237 24.97 28.17 18.77
C LYS A 237 24.77 29.28 19.80
N ASP A 238 23.53 29.54 20.20
CA ASP A 238 23.19 30.57 21.16
C ASP A 238 23.36 30.07 22.60
N ARG A 239 24.46 30.48 23.23
CA ARG A 239 24.76 30.12 24.63
C ARG A 239 23.74 30.68 25.63
N SER A 240 23.01 31.73 25.30
CA SER A 240 21.97 32.26 26.18
C SER A 240 20.75 31.32 26.27
N LEU A 241 20.52 30.50 25.23
CA LEU A 241 19.40 29.56 25.14
C LEU A 241 19.81 28.13 25.53
N SER A 242 20.95 27.65 25.03
CA SER A 242 21.37 26.25 25.20
C SER A 242 22.48 26.05 26.24
N GLY A 243 23.03 27.12 26.82
CA GLY A 243 24.24 27.05 27.66
C GLY A 243 24.13 26.21 28.92
N THR A 244 22.90 25.89 29.37
CA THR A 244 22.64 25.02 30.52
C THR A 244 22.11 23.64 30.14
N ALA A 245 21.91 23.35 28.84
CA ALA A 245 21.31 22.11 28.38
C ALA A 245 22.28 20.92 28.54
N THR A 246 21.77 19.79 29.07
CA THR A 246 22.53 18.55 29.17
C THR A 246 22.54 17.80 27.84
N THR A 247 23.48 16.88 27.67
CA THR A 247 23.57 16.03 26.46
C THR A 247 22.30 15.22 26.22
N GLU A 248 21.66 14.74 27.29
CA GLU A 248 20.41 13.96 27.21
C GLU A 248 19.24 14.83 26.74
N GLU A 249 19.11 16.05 27.28
CA GLU A 249 18.09 17.01 26.86
C GLU A 249 18.30 17.43 25.40
N ILE A 250 19.54 17.67 24.98
CA ILE A 250 19.89 18.00 23.59
C ILE A 250 19.50 16.85 22.65
N GLU A 251 19.80 15.61 22.99
CA GLU A 251 19.43 14.45 22.17
C GLU A 251 17.90 14.23 22.12
N LEU A 252 17.17 14.57 23.18
CA LEU A 252 15.72 14.50 23.19
C LEU A 252 15.09 15.59 22.30
N LEU A 253 15.56 16.83 22.39
CA LEU A 253 15.13 17.94 21.53
C LEU A 253 15.45 17.70 20.06
N LYS A 254 16.58 17.05 19.76
CA LYS A 254 16.99 16.68 18.39
C LYS A 254 16.04 15.68 17.74
N LYS A 255 15.32 14.86 18.52
CA LYS A 255 14.39 13.83 18.03
C LYS A 255 12.99 14.37 17.68
N LEU A 256 12.70 15.64 18.01
CA LEU A 256 11.42 16.27 17.68
C LEU A 256 11.20 16.32 16.16
N ARG A 257 9.97 16.03 15.72
CA ARG A 257 9.58 15.98 14.30
C ARG A 257 8.53 17.05 14.00
N PHE A 258 8.68 17.72 12.86
CA PHE A 258 7.78 18.79 12.44
C PHE A 258 7.26 18.53 11.03
N ASN A 259 5.93 18.48 10.89
CA ASN A 259 5.28 18.28 9.59
C ASN A 259 4.87 19.65 9.03
N GLY A 260 5.59 20.13 8.01
CA GLY A 260 5.26 21.36 7.28
C GLY A 260 5.48 22.68 8.05
N LYS A 261 5.98 22.63 9.28
CA LYS A 261 6.36 23.79 10.10
C LYS A 261 7.85 23.74 10.38
N ARG A 262 8.52 24.90 10.40
CA ARG A 262 9.94 25.01 10.75
C ARG A 262 10.08 25.68 12.11
N PRO A 263 10.53 24.96 13.16
CA PRO A 263 10.70 25.52 14.50
C PRO A 263 11.85 26.52 14.54
N THR A 264 11.71 27.57 15.35
CA THR A 264 12.76 28.56 15.62
C THR A 264 13.63 28.13 16.81
N SER A 265 14.77 28.79 17.04
CA SER A 265 15.59 28.55 18.23
C SER A 265 14.84 28.74 19.55
N LEU A 266 13.91 29.71 19.60
CA LEU A 266 13.04 29.96 20.76
C LEU A 266 12.08 28.82 21.04
N TYR A 267 11.62 28.10 20.01
CA TYR A 267 10.80 26.91 20.20
C TYR A 267 11.57 25.86 21.02
N TYR A 268 12.81 25.56 20.63
CA TYR A 268 13.66 24.60 21.36
C TYR A 268 14.00 25.05 22.77
N TYR A 269 14.20 26.35 22.99
CA TYR A 269 14.39 26.89 24.33
C TYR A 269 13.17 26.67 25.22
N ARG A 270 11.97 26.88 24.69
CA ARG A 270 10.73 26.65 25.42
C ARG A 270 10.50 25.18 25.72
N GLU A 271 10.78 24.29 24.76
CA GLU A 271 10.71 22.84 25.01
C GLU A 271 11.74 22.40 26.06
N LEU A 272 12.96 22.96 26.06
CA LEU A 272 13.94 22.71 27.11
C LEU A 272 13.40 23.11 28.50
N GLN A 273 12.72 24.26 28.59
CA GLN A 273 12.07 24.69 29.83
C GLN A 273 10.94 23.74 30.23
N SER A 274 10.11 23.29 29.29
CA SER A 274 9.05 22.31 29.55
C SER A 274 9.60 20.99 30.07
N LEU A 275 10.75 20.51 29.57
CA LEU A 275 11.40 19.29 30.06
C LEU A 275 11.85 19.39 31.52
N ARG A 276 12.10 20.60 32.01
CA ARG A 276 12.55 20.88 33.38
C ARG A 276 11.43 21.33 34.31
N ASP A 277 10.25 21.57 33.75
CA ASP A 277 9.12 22.08 34.51
C ASP A 277 8.55 20.96 35.40
N PRO A 278 8.56 21.14 36.74
CA PRO A 278 8.02 20.17 37.68
C PRO A 278 6.54 19.83 37.47
N LEU A 279 5.78 20.70 36.78
CA LEU A 279 4.40 20.45 36.41
C LEU A 279 4.28 19.40 35.29
N HIS A 280 5.29 19.31 34.43
CA HIS A 280 5.35 18.33 33.34
C HIS A 280 6.09 17.05 33.75
N PHE A 281 7.14 17.18 34.58
CA PHE A 281 7.98 16.05 35.01
C PHE A 281 8.40 16.19 36.48
N ARG A 282 8.10 15.19 37.32
CA ARG A 282 8.56 15.17 38.72
C ARG A 282 10.02 14.68 38.79
N ALA A 283 10.84 15.33 39.60
CA ALA A 283 12.16 14.82 39.92
C ALA A 283 12.03 13.47 40.67
N GLU A 284 12.84 12.48 40.31
CA GLU A 284 12.96 11.25 41.10
C GLU A 284 13.58 11.58 42.47
N ASP A 285 12.85 11.33 43.55
CA ASP A 285 13.39 11.34 44.90
C ASP A 285 14.41 10.19 45.02
N ARG A 286 15.70 10.48 44.85
CA ARG A 286 16.76 9.53 45.24
C ARG A 286 17.01 9.66 46.73
N PRO A 287 16.78 8.61 47.55
CA PRO A 287 17.14 8.66 48.96
C PRO A 287 18.65 8.73 49.10
N SER A 288 19.13 9.72 49.85
CA SER A 288 20.52 9.88 50.25
C SER A 288 21.01 8.64 50.99
N VAL A 289 21.96 7.91 50.42
CA VAL A 289 22.66 6.81 51.10
C VAL A 289 23.44 7.41 52.27
N LYS A 290 22.94 7.20 53.49
CA LYS A 290 23.69 7.48 54.72
C LYS A 290 24.82 6.46 54.84
N ASN A 291 26.05 6.98 54.91
CA ASN A 291 27.25 6.24 55.27
C ASN A 291 27.05 5.48 56.60
N SER A 292 27.21 4.16 56.58
CA SER A 292 27.55 3.36 57.76
C SER A 292 28.99 2.84 57.61
N VAL A 293 29.90 3.57 58.24
CA VAL A 293 31.31 3.23 58.41
C VAL A 293 31.45 2.29 59.61
N THR A 294 32.04 1.12 59.37
CA THR A 294 32.95 0.35 60.25
C THR A 294 32.37 -0.41 61.46
N LYS A 295 32.58 -1.74 61.45
CA LYS A 295 33.62 -2.39 62.30
C LYS A 295 33.98 -3.81 61.81
N MET A 296 35.24 -3.95 61.42
CA MET A 296 36.02 -5.19 61.48
C MET A 296 36.13 -5.69 62.93
N SER A 297 36.05 -7.01 63.14
CA SER A 297 36.98 -7.84 63.92
C SER A 297 36.48 -9.30 63.91
N VAL A 298 37.20 -10.24 63.28
CA VAL A 298 38.22 -11.15 63.85
C VAL A 298 37.60 -12.43 64.47
N ASN A 299 38.06 -13.56 63.92
CA ASN A 299 38.19 -14.95 64.41
C ASN A 299 37.58 -15.36 65.77
N ASP A 300 36.96 -16.55 65.82
CA ASP A 300 37.56 -17.82 66.29
C ASP A 300 36.50 -18.91 66.48
N ALA A 301 36.84 -20.13 66.02
CA ALA A 301 36.37 -21.49 66.34
C ALA A 301 36.05 -22.35 65.11
#